data_AF-A0A6I9IVV4-F1
#
_entry.id   AF-A0A6I9IVV4-F1
#
_cell.length_a   1.000
_cell.length_b   1.000
_cell.length_c   1.000
_cell.angle_alpha   90.00
_cell.angle_beta   90.00
_cell.angle_gamma   90.00
#
_symmetry.space_group_name_H-M   'P 1'
#
loop_
_entity.id
_entity.type
_entity.pdbx_description
1 polymer ?
#
loop_
_entity_poly.entity_id
_entity_poly.type
_entity_poly.pdbx_seq_one_letter_code
_entity_poly.pdbx_strand_id
1 'polypeptide(L)'
;MREVAVFCTPGLVFFASLAGLDIEFTGLRSNLSRPQQISLFDLPSEWYLKTRQSVQQFTICQIGLSVFSSIEGESSKYVAHSCNFFLFPTTFGILDSEFSFQASSVQFLNRYGFDYNKFLKKGIPYMNEEQEKTIKHSILTGNWRVCSSLHKDQIKVVIDEVTRWLDLAEEGDWMTLPDIAGFQAFEVQLVLRKALPDIWTMLRDHGVIVKKVSKQHRWYLENTSCDRESCWKEKTLLSARGFSVFFQMLVKAQKPLVGHNMMMDLLHLHEKFFRPLPESYDEFKLNIHNLFPILIDTKNVTKDIWKELNFPRVSSLSELHDILNSDLNPTKDSGPVIIHASKCEKYVETKYPHEAAYDAFLCGSVFLRVAHLLLWRVHGSVPVPEPSFPLYLDVLAPYVNQVNLIRAGVPKINFSGPDYPSIRPPILILSVRRWRGVSEQQVYREFQNLCKFDVRRLTQSQFLLLTNRFKDARSVLKEYRGHPTLRVSLYRYWRHSPNINCLLQVCGVVTTWALVAFLLGRPHP
;
A
#
# COMPACT_ATOMS: atom_id res chain seq x y z
N MET A 1 -20.95 11.93 0.00
CA MET A 1 -21.17 10.82 0.94
C MET A 1 -22.23 9.82 0.50
N ARG A 2 -23.33 10.21 -0.18
CA ARG A 2 -24.34 9.26 -0.69
C ARG A 2 -23.77 8.21 -1.67
N GLU A 3 -22.76 8.53 -2.48
CA GLU A 3 -22.12 7.52 -3.34
C GLU A 3 -21.24 6.52 -2.57
N VAL A 4 -20.69 6.88 -1.40
CA VAL A 4 -19.82 5.98 -0.61
C VAL A 4 -20.64 4.91 0.11
N ALA A 5 -21.92 5.19 0.39
CA ALA A 5 -22.81 4.31 1.16
C ALA A 5 -23.59 3.28 0.30
N VAL A 6 -23.58 3.39 -1.04
CA VAL A 6 -24.48 2.60 -1.90
C VAL A 6 -23.85 1.30 -2.44
N PHE A 7 -22.52 1.16 -2.40
CA PHE A 7 -21.83 0.07 -3.11
C PHE A 7 -21.23 -1.03 -2.20
N CYS A 8 -20.79 -0.69 -0.98
CA CYS A 8 -20.52 -1.66 0.09
C CYS A 8 -21.14 -1.16 1.40
N THR A 9 -22.31 -1.67 1.77
CA THR A 9 -22.86 -1.44 3.10
C THR A 9 -21.94 -2.08 4.15
N PRO A 10 -21.84 -1.52 5.37
CA PRO A 10 -21.05 -2.09 6.44
C PRO A 10 -21.29 -3.58 6.65
N GLY A 11 -22.54 -4.03 6.55
CA GLY A 11 -22.90 -5.44 6.68
C GLY A 11 -22.17 -6.36 5.69
N LEU A 12 -22.00 -5.95 4.43
CA LEU A 12 -21.37 -6.79 3.40
C LEU A 12 -19.94 -7.22 3.79
N VAL A 13 -19.16 -6.30 4.38
CA VAL A 13 -17.78 -6.61 4.79
C VAL A 13 -17.76 -7.60 5.97
N PHE A 14 -18.67 -7.46 6.93
CA PHE A 14 -18.73 -8.37 8.09
C PHE A 14 -19.22 -9.78 7.74
N PHE A 15 -20.07 -9.93 6.72
CA PHE A 15 -20.54 -11.24 6.26
C PHE A 15 -19.66 -11.86 5.16
N ALA A 16 -18.63 -11.15 4.72
CA ALA A 16 -17.70 -11.65 3.72
C ALA A 16 -16.90 -12.85 4.20
N SER A 17 -16.52 -13.72 3.27
CA SER A 17 -15.48 -14.72 3.46
C SER A 17 -14.09 -14.08 3.34
N LEU A 18 -13.87 -13.24 2.32
CA LEU A 18 -12.60 -12.54 2.10
C LEU A 18 -12.82 -11.17 1.43
N ALA A 19 -11.78 -10.33 1.48
CA ALA A 19 -11.72 -9.07 0.75
C ALA A 19 -10.48 -9.02 -0.16
N GLY A 20 -10.70 -8.87 -1.47
CA GLY A 20 -9.67 -8.51 -2.43
C GLY A 20 -9.40 -7.01 -2.42
N LEU A 21 -8.14 -6.62 -2.52
CA LEU A 21 -7.68 -5.22 -2.50
C LEU A 21 -6.68 -4.98 -3.64
N ASP A 22 -6.81 -3.81 -4.25
CA ASP A 22 -5.80 -3.23 -5.14
C ASP A 22 -5.88 -1.70 -5.04
N ILE A 23 -4.75 -1.01 -5.21
CA ILE A 23 -4.67 0.44 -5.03
C ILE A 23 -3.86 1.08 -6.15
N GLU A 24 -4.43 2.15 -6.71
CA GLU A 24 -3.75 3.01 -7.69
C GLU A 24 -3.15 4.24 -7.01
N PHE A 25 -1.92 4.59 -7.43
CA PHE A 25 -1.09 5.62 -6.80
C PHE A 25 -0.75 6.76 -7.75
N THR A 26 -0.56 7.97 -7.20
CA THR A 26 -0.07 9.13 -7.98
C THR A 26 1.39 8.98 -8.42
N GLY A 27 2.13 8.05 -7.82
CA GLY A 27 3.50 7.69 -8.17
C GLY A 27 3.98 6.48 -7.36
N LEU A 28 5.08 5.88 -7.79
CA LEU A 28 5.62 4.66 -7.18
C LEU A 28 7.00 4.87 -6.55
N ARG A 29 7.81 5.76 -7.13
CA ARG A 29 9.21 5.93 -6.73
C ARG A 29 9.59 7.38 -6.78
N SER A 30 10.11 7.89 -5.68
CA SER A 30 10.71 9.22 -5.66
C SER A 30 12.04 9.19 -6.43
N ASN A 31 12.44 10.34 -6.98
CA ASN A 31 13.74 10.51 -7.63
C ASN A 31 14.84 10.55 -6.57
N LEU A 32 15.10 9.41 -5.94
CA LEU A 32 16.14 9.24 -4.94
C LEU A 32 17.52 9.18 -5.62
N SER A 33 18.51 9.76 -4.95
CA SER A 33 19.92 9.62 -5.31
C SER A 33 20.27 8.12 -5.40
N ARG A 34 21.19 7.72 -6.30
CA ARG A 34 21.58 6.30 -6.51
C ARG A 34 21.74 5.46 -5.23
N PRO A 35 22.44 5.90 -4.16
CA PRO A 35 22.59 5.08 -2.95
C PRO A 35 21.27 4.80 -2.21
N GLN A 36 20.23 5.60 -2.47
CA GLN A 36 18.90 5.48 -1.86
C GLN A 36 17.91 4.68 -2.74
N GLN A 37 18.31 4.22 -3.93
CA GLN A 37 17.46 3.35 -4.74
C GLN A 37 17.37 1.94 -4.14
N ILE A 38 16.20 1.31 -4.27
CA ILE A 38 16.00 -0.08 -3.85
C ILE A 38 16.85 -1.03 -4.69
N SER A 39 17.45 -1.99 -4.00
CA SER A 39 18.46 -2.90 -4.54
C SER A 39 18.28 -4.30 -3.99
N LEU A 40 18.70 -5.30 -4.76
CA LEU A 40 18.80 -6.69 -4.31
C LEU A 40 19.74 -6.88 -3.12
N PHE A 41 20.60 -5.92 -2.83
CA PHE A 41 21.47 -5.96 -1.64
C PHE A 41 20.75 -5.54 -0.35
N ASP A 42 19.58 -4.91 -0.46
CA ASP A 42 18.91 -4.32 0.70
C ASP A 42 18.29 -5.41 1.57
N LEU A 43 18.55 -5.33 2.88
CA LEU A 43 17.77 -6.03 3.88
C LEU A 43 16.32 -5.51 3.89
N PRO A 44 15.35 -6.29 4.40
CA PRO A 44 13.94 -5.85 4.45
C PRO A 44 13.75 -4.49 5.14
N SER A 45 14.47 -4.24 6.23
CA SER A 45 14.45 -2.97 6.96
C SER A 45 15.03 -1.81 6.14
N GLU A 46 16.13 -2.03 5.41
CA GLU A 46 16.72 -1.02 4.53
C GLU A 46 15.79 -0.69 3.35
N TRP A 47 15.17 -1.73 2.77
CA TRP A 47 14.17 -1.58 1.71
C TRP A 47 12.96 -0.78 2.19
N TYR A 48 12.49 -1.07 3.41
CA TYR A 48 11.38 -0.38 4.05
C TYR A 48 11.69 1.12 4.21
N LEU A 49 12.84 1.47 4.77
CA LEU A 49 13.23 2.86 5.00
C LEU A 49 13.32 3.67 3.69
N LYS A 50 13.87 3.07 2.63
CA LYS A 50 13.93 3.69 1.29
C LYS A 50 12.54 3.93 0.71
N THR A 51 11.64 2.95 0.87
CA THR A 51 10.30 3.00 0.29
C THR A 51 9.36 3.92 1.08
N ARG A 52 9.52 4.00 2.40
CA ARG A 52 8.80 4.91 3.28
C ARG A 52 8.87 6.37 2.78
N GLN A 53 10.04 6.83 2.36
CA GLN A 53 10.22 8.17 1.80
C GLN A 53 9.38 8.39 0.52
N SER A 54 9.26 7.37 -0.33
CA SER A 54 8.41 7.44 -1.53
C SER A 54 6.92 7.49 -1.17
N VAL A 55 6.49 6.67 -0.20
CA VAL A 55 5.09 6.59 0.25
C VAL A 55 4.61 7.87 0.94
N GLN A 56 5.52 8.59 1.60
CA GLN A 56 5.24 9.90 2.16
C GLN A 56 5.01 10.96 1.07
N GLN A 57 5.75 10.89 -0.05
CA GLN A 57 5.64 11.85 -1.16
C GLN A 57 4.42 11.63 -2.06
N PHE A 58 4.03 10.37 -2.31
CA PHE A 58 2.91 10.03 -3.17
C PHE A 58 1.64 9.73 -2.38
N THR A 59 0.51 9.75 -3.08
CA THR A 59 -0.79 9.48 -2.47
C THR A 59 -1.60 8.46 -3.26
N ILE A 60 -2.66 8.00 -2.63
CA ILE A 60 -3.63 7.07 -3.21
C ILE A 60 -4.63 7.87 -4.03
N CYS A 61 -4.82 7.51 -5.30
CA CYS A 61 -5.83 8.15 -6.15
C CYS A 61 -7.12 7.32 -6.26
N GLN A 62 -7.02 5.99 -6.20
CA GLN A 62 -8.15 5.08 -6.22
C GLN A 62 -7.87 3.83 -5.40
N ILE A 63 -8.83 3.40 -4.58
CA ILE A 63 -8.82 2.09 -3.90
C ILE A 63 -9.91 1.21 -4.51
N GLY A 64 -9.52 0.00 -4.87
CA GLY A 64 -10.42 -1.07 -5.28
C GLY A 64 -10.62 -2.06 -4.16
N LEU A 65 -11.87 -2.37 -3.84
CA LEU A 65 -12.20 -3.44 -2.92
C LEU A 65 -13.19 -4.40 -3.57
N SER A 66 -12.91 -5.69 -3.52
CA SER A 66 -13.85 -6.73 -3.94
C SER A 66 -14.14 -7.67 -2.79
N VAL A 67 -15.37 -7.65 -2.29
CA VAL A 67 -15.82 -8.48 -1.17
C VAL A 67 -16.47 -9.74 -1.71
N PHE A 68 -16.05 -10.92 -1.25
CA PHE A 68 -16.60 -12.20 -1.69
C PHE A 68 -17.37 -12.84 -0.55
N SER A 69 -18.66 -13.13 -0.81
CA SER A 69 -19.55 -13.80 0.14
C SER A 69 -19.99 -15.13 -0.44
N SER A 70 -19.91 -16.21 0.35
CA SER A 70 -20.47 -17.50 -0.01
C SER A 70 -22.00 -17.43 -0.09
N ILE A 71 -22.60 -18.11 -1.05
CA ILE A 71 -24.05 -18.22 -1.16
C ILE A 71 -24.54 -19.33 -0.22
N GLU A 72 -25.49 -19.01 0.66
CA GLU A 72 -26.08 -20.01 1.56
C GLU A 72 -26.74 -21.14 0.75
N GLY A 73 -26.39 -22.39 1.10
CA GLY A 73 -26.93 -23.58 0.44
C GLY A 73 -26.25 -23.99 -0.87
N GLU A 74 -25.31 -23.21 -1.41
CA GLU A 74 -24.53 -23.57 -2.59
C GLU A 74 -23.03 -23.67 -2.23
N SER A 75 -22.50 -24.89 -2.17
CA SER A 75 -21.07 -25.10 -1.93
C SER A 75 -20.24 -24.54 -3.11
N SER A 76 -19.10 -23.94 -2.80
CA SER A 76 -18.17 -23.38 -3.80
C SER A 76 -18.69 -22.24 -4.69
N LYS A 77 -19.81 -21.58 -4.34
CA LYS A 77 -20.31 -20.42 -5.08
C LYS A 77 -20.17 -19.12 -4.29
N TYR A 78 -19.65 -18.09 -4.94
CA TYR A 78 -19.36 -16.80 -4.34
C TYR A 78 -19.95 -15.65 -5.14
N VAL A 79 -20.46 -14.64 -4.42
CA VAL A 79 -20.86 -13.36 -5.01
C VAL A 79 -19.79 -12.32 -4.71
N ALA A 80 -19.26 -11.71 -5.78
CA ALA A 80 -18.27 -10.64 -5.71
C ALA A 80 -18.94 -9.26 -5.79
N HIS A 81 -18.74 -8.45 -4.75
CA HIS A 81 -19.14 -7.04 -4.69
C HIS A 81 -17.91 -6.15 -4.81
N SER A 82 -17.71 -5.55 -5.98
CA SER A 82 -16.51 -4.79 -6.31
C SER A 82 -16.80 -3.29 -6.37
N CYS A 83 -16.02 -2.50 -5.63
CA CYS A 83 -16.21 -1.06 -5.43
C CYS A 83 -14.92 -0.28 -5.69
N ASN A 84 -15.05 0.84 -6.42
CA ASN A 84 -13.98 1.82 -6.59
C ASN A 84 -14.23 3.03 -5.68
N PHE A 85 -13.21 3.41 -4.93
CA PHE A 85 -13.20 4.61 -4.11
C PHE A 85 -12.12 5.57 -4.64
N PHE A 86 -12.54 6.68 -5.22
CA PHE A 86 -11.62 7.76 -5.58
C PHE A 86 -11.38 8.61 -4.34
N LEU A 87 -10.11 8.79 -3.96
CA LEU A 87 -9.74 9.37 -2.67
C LEU A 87 -8.95 10.65 -2.86
N PHE A 88 -9.16 11.67 -2.03
CA PHE A 88 -8.35 12.89 -2.07
C PHE A 88 -7.92 13.28 -0.65
N PRO A 89 -6.65 13.66 -0.40
CA PRO A 89 -6.19 14.05 0.92
C PRO A 89 -7.03 15.18 1.52
N THR A 90 -7.32 15.10 2.82
CA THR A 90 -8.09 16.15 3.50
C THR A 90 -7.30 17.46 3.61
N THR A 91 -7.94 18.58 3.25
CA THR A 91 -7.41 19.95 3.37
C THR A 91 -8.07 20.73 4.52
N PHE A 92 -8.52 20.03 5.57
CA PHE A 92 -9.34 20.61 6.64
C PHE A 92 -8.54 21.40 7.66
N GLY A 93 -8.99 22.62 7.96
CA GLY A 93 -8.49 23.39 9.09
C GLY A 93 -7.00 23.73 8.90
N ILE A 94 -6.14 23.19 9.76
CA ILE A 94 -4.69 23.37 9.67
C ILE A 94 -3.99 22.33 8.79
N LEU A 95 -4.72 21.32 8.30
CA LEU A 95 -4.14 20.29 7.44
C LEU A 95 -4.10 20.80 6.01
N ASP A 96 -2.89 20.99 5.49
CA ASP A 96 -2.64 21.19 4.08
C ASP A 96 -1.71 20.08 3.61
N SER A 97 -2.29 19.05 3.00
CA SER A 97 -1.55 17.84 2.64
C SER A 97 -0.85 18.03 1.30
N GLU A 98 0.47 18.10 1.31
CA GLU A 98 1.27 18.12 0.09
C GLU A 98 1.51 16.70 -0.44
N PHE A 99 1.35 16.51 -1.74
CA PHE A 99 1.68 15.26 -2.42
C PHE A 99 2.14 15.53 -3.85
N SER A 100 2.89 14.58 -4.42
CA SER A 100 3.42 14.69 -5.78
C SER A 100 2.72 13.77 -6.77
N PHE A 101 2.90 14.06 -8.06
CA PHE A 101 2.60 13.15 -9.17
C PHE A 101 3.88 12.70 -9.85
N GLN A 102 3.94 11.43 -10.21
CA GLN A 102 4.96 10.90 -11.10
C GLN A 102 4.40 10.90 -12.53
N ALA A 103 5.02 11.65 -13.44
CA ALA A 103 4.54 11.81 -14.82
C ALA A 103 4.33 10.46 -15.54
N SER A 104 5.20 9.48 -15.32
CA SER A 104 5.05 8.14 -15.90
C SER A 104 3.82 7.39 -15.37
N SER A 105 3.49 7.54 -14.09
CA SER A 105 2.30 6.94 -13.49
C SER A 105 1.03 7.61 -14.00
N VAL A 106 1.06 8.94 -14.16
CA VAL A 106 -0.05 9.68 -14.75
C VAL A 106 -0.31 9.25 -16.20
N GLN A 107 0.75 9.14 -17.01
CA GLN A 107 0.63 8.68 -18.38
C GLN A 107 0.12 7.23 -18.44
N PHE A 108 0.56 6.36 -17.53
CA PHE A 108 0.11 4.98 -17.45
C PHE A 108 -1.39 4.88 -17.15
N LEU A 109 -1.86 5.54 -16.09
CA LEU A 109 -3.27 5.54 -15.70
C LEU A 109 -4.18 6.15 -16.78
N ASN A 110 -3.74 7.22 -17.45
CA ASN A 110 -4.47 7.79 -18.58
C ASN A 110 -4.67 6.80 -19.74
N ARG A 111 -3.68 5.92 -20.02
CA ARG A 111 -3.82 4.90 -21.08
C ARG A 111 -4.91 3.87 -20.76
N TYR A 112 -5.23 3.67 -19.49
CA TYR A 112 -6.29 2.77 -19.03
C TYR A 112 -7.59 3.51 -18.68
N GLY A 113 -7.72 4.78 -19.08
CA GLY A 113 -8.97 5.53 -18.94
C GLY A 113 -9.27 6.03 -17.53
N PHE A 114 -8.26 6.21 -16.68
CA PHE A 114 -8.43 6.77 -15.34
C PHE A 114 -9.05 8.18 -15.37
N ASP A 115 -10.14 8.39 -14.64
CA ASP A 115 -10.83 9.68 -14.57
C ASP A 115 -10.28 10.56 -13.44
N TYR A 116 -9.35 11.44 -13.80
CA TYR A 116 -8.78 12.42 -12.87
C TYR A 116 -9.79 13.40 -12.27
N ASN A 117 -10.94 13.64 -12.90
CA ASN A 117 -11.97 14.50 -12.30
C ASN A 117 -12.63 13.81 -11.10
N LYS A 118 -12.82 12.48 -11.15
CA LYS A 118 -13.34 11.73 -9.99
C LYS A 118 -12.38 11.78 -8.81
N PHE A 119 -11.08 11.75 -9.07
CA PHE A 119 -10.03 11.90 -8.06
C PHE A 119 -9.90 13.34 -7.54
N LEU A 120 -9.65 14.31 -8.42
CA LEU A 120 -9.29 15.69 -8.03
C LEU A 120 -10.48 16.54 -7.57
N LYS A 121 -11.67 16.35 -8.16
CA LYS A 121 -12.85 17.19 -7.87
C LYS A 121 -13.85 16.50 -6.95
N LYS A 122 -13.97 15.17 -7.05
CA LYS A 122 -14.99 14.38 -6.35
C LYS A 122 -14.40 13.36 -5.37
N GLY A 123 -13.09 13.42 -5.13
CA GLY A 123 -12.40 12.47 -4.27
C GLY A 123 -12.94 12.51 -2.84
N ILE A 124 -13.09 11.32 -2.26
CA ILE A 124 -13.55 11.15 -0.88
C ILE A 124 -12.40 11.58 0.05
N PRO A 125 -12.64 12.47 1.02
CA PRO A 125 -11.63 12.86 1.98
C PRO A 125 -11.22 11.68 2.86
N TYR A 126 -10.01 11.73 3.39
CA TYR A 126 -9.53 10.79 4.39
C TYR A 126 -8.47 11.41 5.28
N MET A 127 -8.24 10.81 6.44
CA MET A 127 -7.21 11.20 7.39
C MET A 127 -6.73 10.00 8.22
N ASN A 128 -5.49 10.04 8.70
CA ASN A 128 -5.00 9.06 9.67
C ASN A 128 -5.36 9.46 11.13
N GLU A 129 -5.09 8.59 12.09
CA GLU A 129 -5.46 8.81 13.51
C GLU A 129 -4.79 10.04 14.12
N GLU A 130 -3.58 10.39 13.69
CA GLU A 130 -2.85 11.55 14.23
C GLU A 130 -3.40 12.87 13.68
N GLN A 131 -3.71 12.89 12.39
CA GLN A 131 -4.42 13.99 11.74
C GLN A 131 -5.80 14.19 12.39
N GLU A 132 -6.51 13.09 12.66
CA GLU A 132 -7.81 13.15 13.34
C GLU A 132 -7.69 13.77 14.75
N LYS A 133 -6.71 13.33 15.55
CA LYS A 133 -6.44 13.91 16.88
C LYS A 133 -6.15 15.40 16.80
N THR A 134 -5.35 15.80 15.81
CA THR A 134 -4.97 17.20 15.56
C THR A 134 -6.19 18.05 15.22
N ILE A 135 -7.03 17.57 14.29
CA ILE A 135 -8.28 18.24 13.92
C ILE A 135 -9.21 18.34 15.14
N LYS A 136 -9.41 17.24 15.87
CA LYS A 136 -10.28 17.20 17.05
C LYS A 136 -9.84 18.24 18.08
N HIS A 137 -8.54 18.32 18.35
CA HIS A 137 -7.99 19.34 19.25
C HIS A 137 -8.20 20.77 18.72
N SER A 138 -7.97 21.01 17.43
CA SER A 138 -8.19 22.34 16.80
C SER A 138 -9.67 22.78 16.85
N ILE A 139 -10.61 21.85 16.58
CA ILE A 139 -12.05 22.12 16.69
C ILE A 139 -12.45 22.43 18.14
N LEU A 140 -11.91 21.68 19.12
CA LEU A 140 -12.23 21.88 20.54
C LEU A 140 -11.69 23.22 21.06
N THR A 141 -10.49 23.60 20.64
CA THR A 141 -9.84 24.86 21.06
C THR A 141 -10.30 26.09 20.27
N GLY A 142 -11.11 25.92 19.22
CA GLY A 142 -11.58 27.02 18.36
C GLY A 142 -10.49 27.65 17.48
N ASN A 143 -9.28 27.09 17.48
CA ASN A 143 -8.10 27.54 16.74
C ASN A 143 -8.00 26.83 15.38
N TRP A 144 -9.07 26.88 14.60
CA TRP A 144 -9.08 26.39 13.22
C TRP A 144 -8.88 27.57 12.27
N ARG A 145 -8.07 27.37 11.22
CA ARG A 145 -7.81 28.36 10.15
C ARG A 145 -8.35 27.80 8.83
N VAL A 146 -8.72 28.68 7.90
CA VAL A 146 -9.04 28.28 6.52
C VAL A 146 -7.73 28.31 5.73
N CYS A 147 -7.27 27.16 5.23
CA CYS A 147 -5.97 27.03 4.57
C CYS A 147 -5.90 27.71 3.19
N SER A 148 -6.97 27.67 2.37
CA SER A 148 -6.88 28.21 0.98
C SER A 148 -7.41 29.63 0.82
N SER A 149 -6.72 30.46 0.03
CA SER A 149 -7.15 31.83 -0.35
C SER A 149 -8.42 31.82 -1.19
N LEU A 150 -8.54 30.87 -2.13
CA LEU A 150 -9.73 30.68 -2.97
C LEU A 150 -11.00 30.35 -2.16
N HIS A 151 -10.88 29.62 -1.05
CA HIS A 151 -12.02 29.42 -0.15
C HIS A 151 -12.36 30.69 0.64
N LYS A 152 -11.39 31.56 0.96
CA LYS A 152 -11.67 32.77 1.75
C LYS A 152 -12.60 33.74 1.01
N ASP A 153 -12.44 33.90 -0.29
CA ASP A 153 -13.30 34.79 -1.09
C ASP A 153 -14.72 34.23 -1.21
N GLN A 154 -14.87 32.93 -1.47
CA GLN A 154 -16.19 32.27 -1.49
C GLN A 154 -16.87 32.33 -0.12
N ILE A 155 -16.12 32.06 0.96
CA ILE A 155 -16.62 32.15 2.33
C ILE A 155 -17.02 33.58 2.66
N LYS A 156 -16.28 34.59 2.19
CA LYS A 156 -16.64 36.01 2.39
C LYS A 156 -17.96 36.33 1.70
N VAL A 157 -18.16 35.91 0.46
CA VAL A 157 -19.44 36.07 -0.25
C VAL A 157 -20.58 35.43 0.54
N VAL A 158 -20.37 34.22 1.07
CA VAL A 158 -21.37 33.53 1.90
C VAL A 158 -21.65 34.28 3.21
N ILE A 159 -20.63 34.82 3.88
CA ILE A 159 -20.82 35.64 5.09
C ILE A 159 -21.62 36.89 4.76
N ASP A 160 -21.27 37.61 3.69
CA ASP A 160 -21.94 38.84 3.27
C ASP A 160 -23.41 38.56 2.91
N GLU A 161 -23.68 37.44 2.22
CA GLU A 161 -25.03 36.99 1.89
C GLU A 161 -25.87 36.69 3.15
N VAL A 162 -25.31 35.91 4.09
CA VAL A 162 -25.99 35.56 5.34
C VAL A 162 -26.20 36.79 6.22
N THR A 163 -25.25 37.73 6.23
CA THR A 163 -25.35 38.98 7.00
C THR A 163 -26.49 39.85 6.46
N ARG A 164 -26.57 40.02 5.14
CA ARG A 164 -27.67 40.78 4.51
C ARG A 164 -29.04 40.15 4.75
N TRP A 165 -29.11 38.81 4.77
CA TRP A 165 -30.35 38.12 5.13
C TRP A 165 -30.69 38.31 6.61
N LEU A 166 -29.69 38.24 7.50
CA LEU A 166 -29.87 38.41 8.94
C LEU A 166 -30.45 39.77 9.32
N ASP A 167 -30.09 40.83 8.60
CA ASP A 167 -30.62 42.19 8.85
C ASP A 167 -32.13 42.29 8.62
N LEU A 168 -32.69 41.44 7.75
CA LEU A 168 -34.10 41.44 7.36
C LEU A 168 -34.92 40.33 8.04
N ALA A 169 -34.28 39.27 8.51
CA ALA A 169 -34.94 38.08 9.04
C ALA A 169 -35.48 38.27 10.48
N GLU A 170 -36.57 37.60 10.83
CA GLU A 170 -37.08 37.50 12.20
C GLU A 170 -36.53 36.26 12.92
N GLU A 171 -36.64 36.21 14.26
CA GLU A 171 -36.20 35.02 15.00
C GLU A 171 -37.04 33.79 14.61
N GLY A 172 -36.37 32.71 14.21
CA GLY A 172 -37.02 31.50 13.72
C GLY A 172 -36.92 31.31 12.21
N ASP A 173 -36.68 32.38 11.45
CA ASP A 173 -36.51 32.32 9.99
C ASP A 173 -35.29 31.49 9.61
N TRP A 174 -35.34 30.91 8.41
CA TRP A 174 -34.22 30.17 7.83
C TRP A 174 -33.97 30.55 6.38
N MET A 175 -32.70 30.50 5.98
CA MET A 175 -32.27 30.51 4.59
C MET A 175 -31.53 29.22 4.25
N THR A 176 -31.50 28.88 2.97
CA THR A 176 -30.72 27.75 2.46
C THR A 176 -29.59 28.31 1.61
N LEU A 177 -28.37 27.83 1.86
CA LEU A 177 -27.21 28.05 1.02
C LEU A 177 -27.11 26.85 0.05
N PRO A 178 -27.62 26.97 -1.19
CA PRO A 178 -27.61 25.89 -2.17
C PRO A 178 -26.18 25.61 -2.65
N ASP A 179 -25.96 24.44 -3.23
CA ASP A 179 -24.70 24.02 -3.86
C ASP A 179 -23.46 23.90 -2.95
N ILE A 180 -23.58 24.23 -1.67
CA ILE A 180 -22.56 23.96 -0.67
C ILE A 180 -22.77 22.55 -0.12
N ALA A 181 -22.17 21.56 -0.79
CA ALA A 181 -22.31 20.15 -0.45
C ALA A 181 -21.00 19.53 0.05
N GLY A 182 -21.13 18.37 0.70
CA GLY A 182 -19.98 17.58 1.13
C GLY A 182 -19.08 18.34 2.10
N PHE A 183 -17.79 18.33 1.83
CA PHE A 183 -16.78 18.81 2.78
C PHE A 183 -16.80 20.34 2.99
N GLN A 184 -17.08 21.12 1.93
CA GLN A 184 -17.17 22.59 2.00
C GLN A 184 -18.29 23.08 2.92
N ALA A 185 -19.37 22.31 3.00
CA ALA A 185 -20.50 22.60 3.88
C ALA A 185 -20.11 22.65 5.36
N PHE A 186 -19.07 21.92 5.77
CA PHE A 186 -18.62 21.94 7.16
C PHE A 186 -17.77 23.17 7.48
N GLU A 187 -16.87 23.55 6.58
CA GLU A 187 -16.07 24.77 6.74
C GLU A 187 -16.97 26.00 6.82
N VAL A 188 -17.95 26.10 5.92
CA VAL A 188 -18.93 27.20 5.92
C VAL A 188 -19.70 27.27 7.24
N GLN A 189 -20.17 26.13 7.77
CA GLN A 189 -20.86 26.12 9.07
C GLN A 189 -19.98 26.58 10.23
N LEU A 190 -18.71 26.16 10.27
CA LEU A 190 -17.77 26.59 11.30
C LEU A 190 -17.47 28.09 11.21
N VAL A 191 -17.26 28.61 10.00
CA VAL A 191 -17.03 30.03 9.78
C VAL A 191 -18.24 30.85 10.16
N LEU A 192 -19.42 30.50 9.66
CA LEU A 192 -20.65 31.24 9.93
C LEU A 192 -20.94 31.29 11.43
N ARG A 193 -20.86 30.16 12.14
CA ARG A 193 -21.09 30.14 13.59
C ARG A 193 -20.05 30.95 14.37
N LYS A 194 -18.80 31.05 13.88
CA LYS A 194 -17.76 31.86 14.52
C LYS A 194 -17.94 33.35 14.23
N ALA A 195 -18.35 33.70 13.01
CA ALA A 195 -18.50 35.07 12.55
C ALA A 195 -19.79 35.74 13.05
N LEU A 196 -20.88 34.99 13.14
CA LEU A 196 -22.21 35.51 13.40
C LEU A 196 -22.77 34.88 14.69
N PRO A 197 -23.07 35.68 15.73
CA PRO A 197 -23.54 35.17 17.02
C PRO A 197 -25.00 34.69 16.99
N ASP A 198 -25.85 35.26 16.15
CA ASP A 198 -27.30 35.11 16.22
C ASP A 198 -27.86 34.09 15.20
N ILE A 199 -27.04 33.09 14.86
CA ILE A 199 -27.41 32.03 13.91
C ILE A 199 -27.12 30.63 14.44
N TRP A 200 -27.86 29.67 13.87
CA TRP A 200 -27.61 28.25 13.98
C TRP A 200 -27.61 27.61 12.59
N THR A 201 -26.63 26.77 12.30
CA THR A 201 -26.55 26.11 10.99
C THR A 201 -26.89 24.62 11.09
N MET A 202 -27.48 24.05 10.06
CA MET A 202 -27.78 22.61 9.96
C MET A 202 -27.48 22.10 8.55
N LEU A 203 -26.90 20.92 8.43
CA LEU A 203 -26.71 20.27 7.13
C LEU A 203 -27.99 19.54 6.71
N ARG A 204 -28.47 19.77 5.49
CA ARG A 204 -29.51 18.96 4.83
C ARG A 204 -29.09 18.56 3.43
N ASP A 205 -29.87 17.70 2.79
CA ASP A 205 -29.53 17.04 1.52
C ASP A 205 -29.25 18.01 0.34
N HIS A 206 -29.72 19.26 0.44
CA HIS A 206 -29.59 20.28 -0.61
C HIS A 206 -28.71 21.49 -0.22
N GLY A 207 -27.93 21.38 0.87
CA GLY A 207 -27.00 22.43 1.28
C GLY A 207 -26.99 22.71 2.78
N VAL A 208 -26.50 23.90 3.15
CA VAL A 208 -26.45 24.36 4.54
C VAL A 208 -27.66 25.25 4.82
N ILE A 209 -28.48 24.86 5.80
CA ILE A 209 -29.56 25.69 6.30
C ILE A 209 -29.00 26.58 7.41
N VAL A 210 -29.25 27.88 7.32
CA VAL A 210 -28.92 28.87 8.35
C VAL A 210 -30.24 29.35 8.96
N LYS A 211 -30.39 29.21 10.27
CA LYS A 211 -31.56 29.64 11.04
C LYS A 211 -31.17 30.80 11.95
N LYS A 212 -31.98 31.86 11.97
CA LYS A 212 -31.81 32.98 12.91
C LYS A 212 -32.32 32.56 14.29
N VAL A 213 -31.48 32.72 15.31
CA VAL A 213 -31.77 32.30 16.68
C VAL A 213 -31.29 33.36 17.66
N SER A 214 -32.01 33.55 18.77
CA SER A 214 -31.51 34.39 19.85
C SER A 214 -30.23 33.81 20.48
N LYS A 215 -29.43 34.67 21.10
CA LYS A 215 -28.22 34.27 21.85
C LYS A 215 -28.53 33.24 22.94
N GLN A 216 -29.68 33.38 23.61
CA GLN A 216 -30.14 32.44 24.63
C GLN A 216 -30.48 31.08 24.01
N HIS A 217 -31.21 31.06 22.89
CA HIS A 217 -31.52 29.83 22.19
C HIS A 217 -30.27 29.16 21.61
N ARG A 218 -29.31 29.93 21.09
CA ARG A 218 -28.01 29.41 20.67
C ARG A 218 -27.25 28.77 21.83
N TRP A 219 -27.16 29.45 22.97
CA TRP A 219 -26.52 28.90 24.16
C TRP A 219 -27.19 27.60 24.60
N TYR A 220 -28.52 27.54 24.55
CA TYR A 220 -29.27 26.31 24.80
C TYR A 220 -28.95 25.20 23.77
N LEU A 221 -28.86 25.52 22.47
CA LEU A 221 -28.50 24.54 21.44
C LEU A 221 -27.05 24.06 21.55
N GLU A 222 -26.15 24.89 22.07
CA GLU A 222 -24.75 24.52 22.33
C GLU A 222 -24.59 23.67 23.60
N ASN A 223 -25.44 23.87 24.62
CA ASN A 223 -25.27 23.27 25.96
C ASN A 223 -26.34 22.22 26.36
N THR A 224 -27.51 22.19 25.71
CA THR A 224 -28.68 21.41 26.17
C THR A 224 -29.16 20.39 25.14
N SER A 225 -28.53 20.29 23.96
CA SER A 225 -28.78 19.16 23.06
C SER A 225 -28.41 17.85 23.79
N CYS A 226 -29.45 17.11 24.18
CA CYS A 226 -29.44 15.89 24.98
C CYS A 226 -28.31 14.93 24.58
N ASP A 227 -27.52 14.56 25.57
CA ASP A 227 -26.39 13.62 25.59
C ASP A 227 -25.16 13.98 24.72
N ARG A 228 -24.06 14.27 25.43
CA ARG A 228 -22.72 14.60 24.92
C ARG A 228 -22.59 15.99 24.29
N GLU A 229 -21.64 16.77 24.80
CA GLU A 229 -21.01 18.03 24.33
C GLU A 229 -20.49 17.99 22.85
N SER A 230 -20.94 16.99 22.09
CA SER A 230 -20.25 16.24 21.05
C SER A 230 -21.09 16.05 19.78
N CYS A 231 -22.42 16.18 19.79
CA CYS A 231 -23.25 15.71 18.66
C CYS A 231 -22.93 16.36 17.29
N TRP A 232 -22.75 17.69 17.21
CA TRP A 232 -22.44 18.33 15.92
C TRP A 232 -20.94 18.28 15.59
N LYS A 233 -20.04 18.50 16.56
CA LYS A 233 -18.58 18.40 16.37
C LYS A 233 -18.18 16.97 15.97
N GLU A 234 -18.83 15.96 16.53
CA GLU A 234 -18.64 14.55 16.21
C GLU A 234 -19.26 14.20 14.85
N LYS A 235 -20.45 14.70 14.51
CA LYS A 235 -20.99 14.59 13.13
C LYS A 235 -20.08 15.24 12.10
N THR A 236 -19.48 16.37 12.43
CA THR A 236 -18.47 17.06 11.60
C THR A 236 -17.21 16.22 11.45
N LEU A 237 -16.68 15.69 12.54
CA LEU A 237 -15.50 14.82 12.53
C LEU A 237 -15.76 13.53 11.73
N LEU A 238 -16.92 12.89 11.94
CA LEU A 238 -17.37 11.71 11.19
C LEU A 238 -17.42 11.98 9.68
N SER A 239 -17.88 13.17 9.30
CA SER A 239 -17.96 13.56 7.90
C SER A 239 -16.59 13.83 7.28
N ALA A 240 -15.68 14.44 8.05
CA ALA A 240 -14.31 14.72 7.62
C ALA A 240 -13.46 13.45 7.50
N ARG A 241 -13.68 12.45 8.37
CA ARG A 241 -12.99 11.14 8.30
C ARG A 241 -13.17 10.46 6.95
N GLY A 242 -14.30 10.67 6.27
CA GLY A 242 -14.58 10.14 4.93
C GLY A 242 -14.24 8.65 4.79
N PHE A 243 -13.30 8.29 3.91
CA PHE A 243 -12.92 6.90 3.67
C PHE A 243 -12.27 6.23 4.91
N SER A 244 -11.69 6.99 5.84
CA SER A 244 -11.11 6.43 7.07
C SER A 244 -12.13 5.70 7.94
N VAL A 245 -13.42 6.08 7.87
CA VAL A 245 -14.49 5.33 8.54
C VAL A 245 -14.61 3.92 7.96
N PHE A 246 -14.56 3.82 6.63
CA PHE A 246 -14.63 2.55 5.93
C PHE A 246 -13.37 1.70 6.18
N PHE A 247 -12.19 2.32 6.19
CA PHE A 247 -10.95 1.64 6.58
C PHE A 247 -11.03 1.03 7.99
N GLN A 248 -11.52 1.80 8.98
CA GLN A 248 -11.72 1.28 10.34
C GLN A 248 -12.70 0.10 10.38
N MET A 249 -13.71 0.10 9.52
CA MET A 249 -14.63 -1.04 9.40
C MET A 249 -13.95 -2.26 8.79
N LEU A 250 -13.14 -2.08 7.74
CA LEU A 250 -12.35 -3.17 7.13
C LEU A 250 -11.43 -3.81 8.18
N VAL A 251 -10.74 -2.99 8.97
CA VAL A 251 -9.91 -3.45 10.09
C VAL A 251 -10.77 -4.19 11.11
N LYS A 252 -11.89 -3.63 11.58
CA LYS A 252 -12.76 -4.28 12.57
C LYS A 252 -13.35 -5.61 12.11
N ALA A 253 -13.59 -5.77 10.81
CA ALA A 253 -14.15 -7.00 10.26
C ALA A 253 -13.15 -8.16 10.29
N GLN A 254 -11.84 -7.88 10.37
CA GLN A 254 -10.75 -8.86 10.50
C GLN A 254 -10.85 -10.00 9.47
N LYS A 255 -11.35 -9.68 8.27
CA LYS A 255 -11.47 -10.65 7.17
C LYS A 255 -10.12 -10.86 6.49
N PRO A 256 -9.86 -12.05 5.94
CA PRO A 256 -8.68 -12.28 5.10
C PRO A 256 -8.61 -11.24 3.99
N LEU A 257 -7.48 -10.53 3.95
CA LEU A 257 -7.21 -9.49 2.97
C LEU A 257 -6.25 -10.04 1.91
N VAL A 258 -6.71 -10.05 0.67
CA VAL A 258 -6.02 -10.65 -0.47
C VAL A 258 -5.59 -9.56 -1.43
N GLY A 259 -4.32 -9.57 -1.85
CA GLY A 259 -3.80 -8.67 -2.86
C GLY A 259 -2.81 -9.35 -3.80
N HIS A 260 -2.28 -8.62 -4.77
CA HIS A 260 -1.23 -9.10 -5.66
C HIS A 260 -0.03 -8.17 -5.59
N ASN A 261 1.09 -8.63 -5.03
CA ASN A 261 2.26 -7.80 -4.76
C ASN A 261 1.94 -6.58 -3.87
N MET A 262 1.26 -6.86 -2.76
CA MET A 262 0.55 -5.82 -2.01
C MET A 262 1.39 -5.00 -1.03
N MET A 263 2.72 -5.08 -1.11
CA MET A 263 3.60 -4.39 -0.16
C MET A 263 3.43 -2.86 -0.20
N MET A 264 3.27 -2.28 -1.39
CA MET A 264 3.01 -0.84 -1.54
C MET A 264 1.63 -0.47 -1.01
N ASP A 265 0.63 -1.30 -1.27
CA ASP A 265 -0.74 -1.09 -0.76
C ASP A 265 -0.72 -1.00 0.77
N LEU A 266 -0.06 -1.96 1.43
CA LEU A 266 0.04 -2.00 2.89
C LEU A 266 0.77 -0.78 3.48
N LEU A 267 1.84 -0.32 2.85
CA LEU A 267 2.54 0.89 3.28
C LEU A 267 1.63 2.12 3.17
N HIS A 268 0.91 2.26 2.07
CA HIS A 268 -0.03 3.36 1.86
C HIS A 268 -1.25 3.27 2.79
N LEU A 269 -1.79 2.08 3.06
CA LEU A 269 -2.86 1.88 4.02
C LEU A 269 -2.44 2.34 5.43
N HIS A 270 -1.22 1.99 5.84
CA HIS A 270 -0.66 2.40 7.12
C HIS A 270 -0.53 3.93 7.18
N GLU A 271 0.27 4.52 6.28
CA GLU A 271 0.59 5.95 6.24
C GLU A 271 -0.66 6.84 6.18
N LYS A 272 -1.64 6.47 5.32
CA LYS A 272 -2.75 7.36 4.95
C LYS A 272 -4.00 7.19 5.81
N PHE A 273 -4.23 6.02 6.42
CA PHE A 273 -5.45 5.77 7.21
C PHE A 273 -5.20 5.35 8.65
N PHE A 274 -4.07 4.74 8.97
CA PHE A 274 -3.76 4.35 10.34
C PHE A 274 -2.94 5.42 11.05
N ARG A 275 -1.64 5.48 10.79
CA ARG A 275 -0.67 6.40 11.43
C ARG A 275 0.50 6.63 10.47
N PRO A 276 1.31 7.69 10.64
CA PRO A 276 2.55 7.80 9.87
C PRO A 276 3.42 6.55 10.01
N LEU A 277 4.07 6.15 8.93
CA LEU A 277 4.96 4.99 8.89
C LEU A 277 6.06 5.15 9.96
N PRO A 278 6.23 4.17 10.87
CA PRO A 278 7.22 4.25 11.93
C PRO A 278 8.65 4.17 11.38
N GLU A 279 9.63 4.65 12.15
CA GLU A 279 11.05 4.46 11.81
C GLU A 279 11.46 2.98 11.94
N SER A 280 10.83 2.25 12.87
CA SER A 280 11.08 0.83 13.09
C SER A 280 10.32 -0.03 12.09
N TYR A 281 11.06 -0.84 11.34
CA TYR A 281 10.50 -1.85 10.44
C TYR A 281 9.68 -2.91 11.20
N ASP A 282 10.13 -3.33 12.38
CA ASP A 282 9.43 -4.33 13.18
C ASP A 282 8.11 -3.78 13.73
N GLU A 283 8.09 -2.49 14.09
CA GLU A 283 6.85 -1.81 14.49
C GLU A 283 5.87 -1.73 13.31
N PHE A 284 6.35 -1.43 12.10
CA PHE A 284 5.51 -1.46 10.90
C PHE A 284 4.89 -2.86 10.69
N LYS A 285 5.69 -3.93 10.81
CA LYS A 285 5.19 -5.30 10.68
C LYS A 285 4.11 -5.62 11.72
N LEU A 286 4.38 -5.29 12.98
CA LEU A 286 3.43 -5.51 14.07
C LEU A 286 2.13 -4.75 13.83
N ASN A 287 2.22 -3.48 13.43
CA ASN A 287 1.07 -2.65 13.12
C ASN A 287 0.22 -3.26 12.00
N ILE A 288 0.84 -3.66 10.89
CA ILE A 288 0.11 -4.28 9.78
C ILE A 288 -0.53 -5.61 10.18
N HIS A 289 0.18 -6.45 10.93
CA HIS A 289 -0.37 -7.72 11.39
C HIS A 289 -1.57 -7.54 12.34
N ASN A 290 -1.55 -6.51 13.19
CA ASN A 290 -2.67 -6.17 14.05
C ASN A 290 -3.86 -5.60 13.26
N LEU A 291 -3.60 -4.81 12.20
CA LEU A 291 -4.66 -4.28 11.33
C LEU A 291 -5.30 -5.40 10.49
N PHE A 292 -4.49 -6.32 9.99
CA PHE A 292 -4.89 -7.40 9.09
C PHE A 292 -4.18 -8.71 9.49
N PRO A 293 -4.79 -9.54 10.34
CA PRO A 293 -4.14 -10.76 10.85
C PRO A 293 -3.91 -11.85 9.80
N ILE A 294 -4.68 -11.82 8.71
CA ILE A 294 -4.61 -12.77 7.62
C ILE A 294 -4.42 -12.00 6.31
N LEU A 295 -3.17 -11.92 5.87
CA LEU A 295 -2.78 -11.35 4.57
C LEU A 295 -2.40 -12.46 3.60
N ILE A 296 -2.86 -12.35 2.35
CA ILE A 296 -2.52 -13.34 1.31
C ILE A 296 -2.13 -12.60 0.03
N ASP A 297 -0.84 -12.65 -0.29
CA ASP A 297 -0.30 -12.11 -1.53
C ASP A 297 -0.30 -13.19 -2.61
N THR A 298 -1.23 -13.07 -3.56
CA THR A 298 -1.41 -14.02 -4.67
C THR A 298 -0.15 -14.17 -5.52
N LYS A 299 0.73 -13.17 -5.60
CA LYS A 299 2.00 -13.29 -6.32
C LYS A 299 2.98 -14.22 -5.62
N ASN A 300 2.98 -14.20 -4.30
CA ASN A 300 3.80 -15.12 -3.50
C ASN A 300 3.28 -16.55 -3.63
N VAL A 301 1.96 -16.74 -3.44
CA VAL A 301 1.31 -18.06 -3.52
C VAL A 301 1.56 -18.72 -4.88
N THR A 302 1.30 -18.00 -5.97
CA THR A 302 1.38 -18.58 -7.32
C THR A 302 2.81 -18.85 -7.79
N LYS A 303 3.80 -18.12 -7.29
CA LYS A 303 5.21 -18.32 -7.69
C LYS A 303 5.74 -19.73 -7.39
N ASP A 304 5.38 -20.27 -6.23
CA ASP A 304 5.84 -21.60 -5.81
C ASP A 304 5.05 -22.68 -6.57
N ILE A 305 3.72 -22.51 -6.65
CA ILE A 305 2.80 -23.44 -7.33
C ILE A 305 3.11 -23.58 -8.82
N TRP A 306 3.42 -22.47 -9.49
CA TRP A 306 3.65 -22.46 -10.94
C TRP A 306 4.81 -23.35 -11.35
N LYS A 307 5.86 -23.36 -10.52
CA LYS A 307 7.04 -24.18 -10.78
C LYS A 307 6.73 -25.67 -10.58
N GLU A 308 5.90 -26.00 -9.60
CA GLU A 308 5.57 -27.38 -9.26
C GLU A 308 4.58 -28.00 -10.25
N LEU A 309 3.64 -27.20 -10.77
CA LEU A 309 2.62 -27.65 -11.73
C LEU A 309 2.99 -27.37 -13.20
N ASN A 310 4.21 -26.91 -13.47
CA ASN A 310 4.71 -26.60 -14.83
C ASN A 310 3.86 -25.61 -15.63
N PHE A 311 3.19 -24.66 -14.97
CA PHE A 311 2.46 -23.60 -15.65
C PHE A 311 3.42 -22.63 -16.38
N PRO A 312 2.95 -21.99 -17.48
CA PRO A 312 3.74 -20.97 -18.16
C PRO A 312 4.04 -19.80 -17.21
N ARG A 313 5.27 -19.29 -17.28
CA ARG A 313 5.71 -18.19 -16.40
C ARG A 313 5.04 -16.88 -16.80
N VAL A 314 4.05 -16.49 -16.02
CA VAL A 314 3.40 -15.19 -16.11
C VAL A 314 3.76 -14.32 -14.93
N SER A 315 3.56 -13.01 -15.08
CA SER A 315 3.96 -12.05 -14.06
C SER A 315 2.90 -11.01 -13.73
N SER A 316 1.90 -10.87 -14.59
CA SER A 316 0.75 -10.00 -14.38
C SER A 316 -0.41 -10.78 -13.75
N LEU A 317 -1.26 -10.06 -13.02
CA LEU A 317 -2.45 -10.62 -12.40
C LEU A 317 -3.49 -11.07 -13.44
N SER A 318 -3.63 -10.31 -14.54
CA SER A 318 -4.59 -10.64 -15.60
C SER A 318 -4.23 -11.94 -16.33
N GLU A 319 -2.96 -12.12 -16.72
CA GLU A 319 -2.50 -13.39 -17.33
C GLU A 319 -2.66 -14.57 -16.36
N LEU A 320 -2.44 -14.34 -15.07
CA LEU A 320 -2.58 -15.34 -14.02
C LEU A 320 -4.03 -15.83 -13.91
N HIS A 321 -4.96 -14.87 -13.88
CA HIS A 321 -6.38 -15.15 -13.91
C HIS A 321 -6.77 -15.91 -15.19
N ASP A 322 -6.30 -15.48 -16.35
CA ASP A 322 -6.63 -16.13 -17.64
C ASP A 322 -6.13 -17.59 -17.67
N ILE A 323 -4.92 -17.87 -17.17
CA ILE A 323 -4.41 -19.25 -17.08
C ILE A 323 -5.29 -20.12 -16.16
N LEU A 324 -5.68 -19.60 -15.00
CA LEU A 324 -6.50 -20.34 -14.03
C LEU A 324 -7.93 -20.60 -14.51
N ASN A 325 -8.40 -19.85 -15.52
CA ASN A 325 -9.67 -20.05 -16.20
C ASN A 325 -9.53 -20.83 -17.53
N SER A 326 -8.31 -21.16 -17.95
CA SER A 326 -8.03 -21.93 -19.16
C SER A 326 -7.96 -23.42 -18.88
N ASP A 327 -7.95 -24.23 -19.94
CA ASP A 327 -7.86 -25.70 -19.85
C ASP A 327 -6.49 -26.18 -19.33
N LEU A 328 -5.53 -25.27 -19.15
CA LEU A 328 -4.28 -25.57 -18.44
C LEU A 328 -4.54 -25.88 -16.96
N ASN A 329 -5.60 -25.32 -16.36
CA ASN A 329 -5.96 -25.59 -14.98
C ASN A 329 -6.85 -26.84 -14.90
N PRO A 330 -6.39 -27.96 -14.29
CA PRO A 330 -7.16 -29.20 -14.22
C PRO A 330 -8.44 -29.07 -13.40
N THR A 331 -8.55 -28.05 -12.53
CA THR A 331 -9.71 -27.81 -11.67
C THR A 331 -10.62 -26.69 -12.17
N LYS A 332 -10.50 -26.30 -13.45
CA LYS A 332 -11.28 -25.21 -14.05
C LYS A 332 -12.79 -25.40 -13.85
N ASP A 333 -13.30 -26.60 -14.15
CA ASP A 333 -14.73 -26.90 -14.17
C ASP A 333 -15.28 -27.36 -12.80
N SER A 334 -14.42 -27.93 -11.94
CA SER A 334 -14.79 -28.31 -10.56
C SER A 334 -14.58 -27.18 -9.55
N GLY A 335 -13.96 -26.08 -9.99
CA GLY A 335 -13.55 -24.97 -9.15
C GLY A 335 -14.70 -24.07 -8.70
N PRO A 336 -14.40 -23.08 -7.85
CA PRO A 336 -15.41 -22.18 -7.33
C PRO A 336 -16.05 -21.34 -8.45
N VAL A 337 -17.37 -21.25 -8.43
CA VAL A 337 -18.15 -20.39 -9.32
C VAL A 337 -18.26 -19.01 -8.68
N ILE A 338 -17.78 -17.99 -9.39
CA ILE A 338 -17.74 -16.62 -8.89
C ILE A 338 -18.63 -15.77 -9.79
N ILE A 339 -19.69 -15.21 -9.22
CA ILE A 339 -20.62 -14.32 -9.94
C ILE A 339 -20.46 -12.89 -9.44
N HIS A 340 -20.63 -11.92 -10.33
CA HIS A 340 -20.67 -10.51 -9.95
C HIS A 340 -22.05 -10.17 -9.38
N ALA A 341 -22.08 -9.32 -8.36
CA ALA A 341 -23.32 -8.72 -7.90
C ALA A 341 -23.95 -7.85 -9.01
N SER A 342 -25.26 -7.61 -8.95
CA SER A 342 -26.02 -6.89 -10.00
C SER A 342 -25.47 -5.50 -10.33
N LYS A 343 -24.88 -4.79 -9.36
CA LYS A 343 -24.25 -3.47 -9.57
C LYS A 343 -22.86 -3.54 -10.20
N CYS A 344 -22.30 -4.74 -10.35
CA CYS A 344 -20.95 -5.01 -10.84
C CYS A 344 -20.96 -5.76 -12.19
N GLU A 345 -22.12 -5.85 -12.86
CA GLU A 345 -22.31 -6.57 -14.13
C GLU A 345 -21.37 -6.11 -15.24
N LYS A 346 -20.87 -4.86 -15.19
CA LYS A 346 -19.88 -4.36 -16.15
C LYS A 346 -18.64 -5.24 -16.27
N TYR A 347 -18.25 -5.94 -15.20
CA TYR A 347 -17.06 -6.81 -15.18
C TYR A 347 -17.30 -8.21 -15.77
N VAL A 348 -18.54 -8.58 -16.07
CA VAL A 348 -18.89 -9.91 -16.59
C VAL A 348 -18.36 -10.09 -18.01
N GLU A 349 -18.62 -9.12 -18.87
CA GLU A 349 -18.30 -9.22 -20.31
C GLU A 349 -17.06 -8.42 -20.69
N THR A 350 -16.75 -7.35 -19.95
CA THR A 350 -15.68 -6.41 -20.29
C THR A 350 -14.55 -6.44 -19.26
N LYS A 351 -13.30 -6.54 -19.74
CA LYS A 351 -12.10 -6.44 -18.91
C LYS A 351 -11.74 -4.97 -18.67
N TYR A 352 -11.40 -4.61 -17.42
CA TYR A 352 -10.98 -3.26 -17.03
C TYR A 352 -9.60 -3.30 -16.33
N PRO A 353 -8.53 -3.73 -17.03
CA PRO A 353 -7.21 -3.82 -16.42
C PRO A 353 -6.76 -2.45 -15.91
N HIS A 354 -6.15 -2.40 -14.72
CA HIS A 354 -5.72 -1.15 -14.06
C HIS A 354 -6.88 -0.21 -13.69
N GLU A 355 -8.07 -0.78 -13.49
CA GLU A 355 -9.11 -0.19 -12.65
C GLU A 355 -9.07 -0.93 -11.30
N ALA A 356 -8.81 -0.22 -10.20
CA ALA A 356 -8.47 -0.84 -8.92
C ALA A 356 -9.50 -1.89 -8.47
N ALA A 357 -10.82 -1.65 -8.61
CA ALA A 357 -11.83 -2.62 -8.19
C ALA A 357 -11.86 -3.89 -9.06
N TYR A 358 -11.51 -3.78 -10.33
CA TYR A 358 -11.40 -4.93 -11.22
C TYR A 358 -10.19 -5.78 -10.83
N ASP A 359 -9.04 -5.14 -10.60
CA ASP A 359 -7.82 -5.84 -10.19
C ASP A 359 -7.99 -6.45 -8.78
N ALA A 360 -8.69 -5.77 -7.86
CA ALA A 360 -9.09 -6.33 -6.57
C ALA A 360 -10.00 -7.57 -6.70
N PHE A 361 -10.92 -7.57 -7.67
CA PHE A 361 -11.71 -8.75 -8.01
C PHE A 361 -10.84 -9.89 -8.55
N LEU A 362 -9.92 -9.60 -9.48
CA LEU A 362 -8.99 -10.59 -10.00
C LEU A 362 -8.14 -11.22 -8.88
N CYS A 363 -7.66 -10.41 -7.92
CA CYS A 363 -6.95 -10.89 -6.73
C CYS A 363 -7.75 -11.96 -5.97
N GLY A 364 -9.01 -11.67 -5.63
CA GLY A 364 -9.86 -12.61 -4.91
C GLY A 364 -10.25 -13.86 -5.73
N SER A 365 -10.48 -13.69 -7.04
CA SER A 365 -10.77 -14.79 -7.97
C SER A 365 -9.58 -15.74 -8.12
N VAL A 366 -8.38 -15.20 -8.34
CA VAL A 366 -7.13 -15.96 -8.39
C VAL A 366 -6.91 -16.70 -7.08
N PHE A 367 -7.13 -16.03 -5.94
CA PHE A 367 -7.02 -16.67 -4.63
C PHE A 367 -7.93 -17.90 -4.50
N LEU A 368 -9.22 -17.77 -4.80
CA LEU A 368 -10.19 -18.86 -4.66
C LEU A 368 -9.85 -20.04 -5.59
N ARG A 369 -9.46 -19.76 -6.84
CA ARG A 369 -9.08 -20.80 -7.80
C ARG A 369 -7.79 -21.51 -7.41
N VAL A 370 -6.80 -20.78 -6.91
CA VAL A 370 -5.53 -21.34 -6.45
C VAL A 370 -5.72 -22.17 -5.19
N ALA A 371 -6.55 -21.71 -4.25
CA ALA A 371 -6.89 -22.47 -3.05
C ALA A 371 -7.55 -23.81 -3.41
N HIS A 372 -8.50 -23.78 -4.34
CA HIS A 372 -9.16 -24.99 -4.83
C HIS A 372 -8.19 -25.94 -5.55
N LEU A 373 -7.28 -25.40 -6.38
CA LEU A 373 -6.25 -26.20 -7.05
C LEU A 373 -5.28 -26.86 -6.04
N LEU A 374 -4.90 -26.15 -4.98
CA LEU A 374 -4.10 -26.71 -3.89
C LEU A 374 -4.86 -27.80 -3.14
N LEU A 375 -6.13 -27.57 -2.84
CA LEU A 375 -6.97 -28.54 -2.15
C LEU A 375 -7.10 -29.85 -2.95
N TRP A 376 -7.42 -29.73 -4.24
CA TRP A 376 -7.47 -30.87 -5.16
C TRP A 376 -6.15 -31.65 -5.17
N ARG A 377 -5.02 -30.93 -5.18
CA ARG A 377 -3.69 -31.56 -5.17
C ARG A 377 -3.41 -32.33 -3.88
N VAL A 378 -3.80 -31.80 -2.72
CA VAL A 378 -3.59 -32.45 -1.42
C VAL A 378 -4.40 -33.75 -1.31
N HIS A 379 -5.62 -33.78 -1.85
CA HIS A 379 -6.51 -34.94 -1.75
C HIS A 379 -6.39 -35.96 -2.90
N GLY A 380 -5.83 -35.57 -4.05
CA GLY A 380 -5.62 -36.48 -5.18
C GLY A 380 -6.93 -37.13 -5.68
N SER A 381 -6.90 -38.46 -5.88
CA SER A 381 -8.04 -39.26 -6.37
C SER A 381 -9.07 -39.65 -5.31
N VAL A 382 -8.90 -39.22 -4.06
CA VAL A 382 -9.86 -39.47 -2.97
C VAL A 382 -11.00 -38.45 -3.08
N PRO A 383 -12.25 -38.77 -2.71
CA PRO A 383 -13.34 -37.79 -2.73
C PRO A 383 -12.91 -36.52 -1.99
N VAL A 384 -12.80 -35.41 -2.72
CA VAL A 384 -12.45 -34.12 -2.15
C VAL A 384 -13.61 -33.74 -1.21
N PRO A 385 -13.33 -33.38 0.06
CA PRO A 385 -14.38 -32.86 0.93
C PRO A 385 -15.08 -31.68 0.26
N GLU A 386 -16.37 -31.47 0.55
CA GLU A 386 -17.08 -30.33 -0.02
C GLU A 386 -16.27 -29.04 0.22
N PRO A 387 -15.90 -28.30 -0.84
CA PRO A 387 -14.98 -27.19 -0.68
C PRO A 387 -15.66 -26.09 0.14
N SER A 388 -14.99 -25.69 1.21
CA SER A 388 -15.43 -24.61 2.08
C SER A 388 -14.31 -23.58 2.25
N PHE A 389 -14.70 -22.35 2.59
CA PHE A 389 -13.72 -21.28 2.77
C PHE A 389 -12.68 -21.55 3.87
N PRO A 390 -13.04 -22.11 5.05
CA PRO A 390 -12.03 -22.50 6.06
C PRO A 390 -11.01 -23.49 5.51
N LEU A 391 -11.46 -24.50 4.75
CA LEU A 391 -10.58 -25.48 4.14
C LEU A 391 -9.62 -24.86 3.11
N TYR A 392 -10.08 -23.86 2.36
CA TYR A 392 -9.21 -23.05 1.49
C TYR A 392 -8.15 -22.28 2.28
N LEU A 393 -8.49 -21.72 3.44
CA LEU A 393 -7.50 -21.07 4.29
C LEU A 393 -6.49 -22.06 4.87
N ASP A 394 -6.92 -23.27 5.24
CA ASP A 394 -6.04 -24.30 5.81
C ASP A 394 -4.95 -24.72 4.82
N VAL A 395 -5.31 -24.98 3.56
CA VAL A 395 -4.31 -25.35 2.53
C VAL A 395 -3.38 -24.18 2.17
N LEU A 396 -3.80 -22.95 2.43
CA LEU A 396 -3.03 -21.73 2.21
C LEU A 396 -2.26 -21.25 3.44
N ALA A 397 -2.40 -21.91 4.60
CA ALA A 397 -1.72 -21.54 5.84
C ALA A 397 -0.21 -21.31 5.68
N PRO A 398 0.55 -22.06 4.86
CA PRO A 398 1.98 -21.81 4.63
C PRO A 398 2.31 -20.47 3.97
N TYR A 399 1.33 -19.79 3.36
CA TYR A 399 1.49 -18.52 2.65
C TYR A 399 0.86 -17.33 3.39
N VAL A 400 0.10 -17.58 4.45
CA VAL A 400 -0.53 -16.53 5.26
C VAL A 400 0.54 -15.60 5.82
N ASN A 401 0.27 -14.30 5.75
CA ASN A 401 1.13 -13.21 6.20
C ASN A 401 2.47 -13.10 5.48
N GLN A 402 2.65 -13.79 4.35
CA GLN A 402 3.83 -13.70 3.52
C GLN A 402 3.58 -12.84 2.28
N VAL A 403 4.16 -11.65 2.26
CA VAL A 403 3.97 -10.66 1.20
C VAL A 403 5.20 -10.59 0.30
N ASN A 404 5.00 -10.56 -1.01
CA ASN A 404 6.08 -10.53 -1.97
C ASN A 404 6.87 -9.21 -1.89
N LEU A 405 8.20 -9.30 -1.93
CA LEU A 405 9.09 -8.14 -1.89
C LEU A 405 9.86 -8.00 -3.21
N ILE A 406 9.57 -6.92 -3.94
CA ILE A 406 10.23 -6.64 -5.22
C ILE A 406 11.61 -6.04 -4.99
N ARG A 407 12.60 -6.66 -5.63
CA ARG A 407 13.97 -6.15 -5.74
C ARG A 407 14.61 -5.85 -4.37
N ALA A 408 14.61 -6.86 -3.50
CA ALA A 408 15.26 -6.86 -2.19
C ALA A 408 16.09 -8.14 -1.96
N GLY A 409 16.88 -8.15 -0.89
CA GLY A 409 17.72 -9.28 -0.47
C GLY A 409 16.93 -10.55 -0.16
N VAL A 410 15.67 -10.41 0.24
CA VAL A 410 14.72 -11.52 0.42
C VAL A 410 13.62 -11.47 -0.66
N PRO A 411 12.97 -12.59 -0.98
CA PRO A 411 11.86 -12.60 -1.94
C PRO A 411 10.52 -12.18 -1.31
N LYS A 412 10.37 -12.29 0.02
CA LYS A 412 9.11 -12.06 0.74
C LYS A 412 9.37 -11.67 2.20
N ILE A 413 8.44 -10.93 2.77
CA ILE A 413 8.38 -10.54 4.19
C ILE A 413 7.33 -11.39 4.89
N ASN A 414 7.57 -11.78 6.14
CA ASN A 414 6.58 -12.47 6.97
C ASN A 414 6.06 -11.53 8.06
N PHE A 415 4.81 -11.08 7.99
CA PHE A 415 4.24 -10.13 8.93
C PHE A 415 3.96 -10.71 10.32
N SER A 416 3.76 -12.04 10.45
CA SER A 416 3.48 -12.68 11.74
C SER A 416 4.71 -13.30 12.41
N GLY A 417 5.92 -13.11 11.85
CA GLY A 417 7.11 -13.76 12.37
C GLY A 417 8.42 -13.26 11.75
N PRO A 418 9.53 -13.99 11.92
CA PRO A 418 10.82 -13.62 11.34
C PRO A 418 10.78 -13.69 9.80
N ASP A 419 11.56 -12.83 9.17
CA ASP A 419 11.64 -12.78 7.71
C ASP A 419 12.31 -14.03 7.14
N TYR A 420 11.87 -14.41 5.94
CA TYR A 420 12.36 -15.59 5.27
C TYR A 420 13.84 -15.42 4.86
N PRO A 421 14.70 -16.45 5.03
CA PRO A 421 16.10 -16.36 4.63
C PRO A 421 16.23 -16.12 3.12
N SER A 422 17.33 -15.48 2.72
CA SER A 422 17.57 -15.25 1.29
C SER A 422 17.81 -16.57 0.56
N ILE A 423 17.00 -16.82 -0.47
CA ILE A 423 17.18 -17.90 -1.45
C ILE A 423 17.78 -17.38 -2.77
N ARG A 424 18.40 -16.20 -2.73
CA ARG A 424 18.99 -15.57 -3.92
C ARG A 424 20.24 -16.32 -4.38
N PRO A 425 20.62 -16.18 -5.67
CA PRO A 425 21.93 -16.59 -6.16
C PRO A 425 23.08 -16.02 -5.33
N PRO A 426 24.24 -16.70 -5.28
CA PRO A 426 25.40 -16.19 -4.57
C PRO A 426 25.87 -14.85 -5.15
N ILE A 427 26.31 -13.96 -4.26
CA ILE A 427 26.91 -12.68 -4.67
C ILE A 427 28.19 -12.97 -5.45
N LEU A 428 28.36 -12.30 -6.58
CA LEU A 428 29.60 -12.34 -7.36
C LEU A 428 30.45 -11.11 -7.03
N ILE A 429 31.76 -11.26 -7.12
CA ILE A 429 32.71 -10.15 -7.08
C ILE A 429 33.35 -9.99 -8.45
N LEU A 430 33.32 -8.77 -8.96
CA LEU A 430 34.02 -8.32 -10.14
C LEU A 430 35.29 -7.58 -9.70
N SER A 431 36.45 -7.98 -10.19
CA SER A 431 37.71 -7.26 -10.05
C SER A 431 38.14 -6.70 -11.40
N VAL A 432 38.43 -5.40 -11.42
CA VAL A 432 38.77 -4.65 -12.62
C VAL A 432 40.26 -4.31 -12.61
N ARG A 433 41.01 -4.75 -13.63
CA ARG A 433 42.48 -4.59 -13.67
C ARG A 433 42.97 -3.47 -14.59
N ARG A 434 42.28 -3.22 -15.70
CA ARG A 434 42.72 -2.30 -16.77
C ARG A 434 41.71 -1.22 -17.14
N TRP A 435 40.65 -1.08 -16.33
CA TRP A 435 39.62 -0.07 -16.53
C TRP A 435 39.59 0.76 -15.23
N ARG A 436 40.24 1.92 -15.25
CA ARG A 436 40.36 2.81 -14.07
C ARG A 436 39.20 3.79 -14.04
N GLY A 437 38.71 4.12 -12.84
CA GLY A 437 37.64 5.11 -12.66
C GLY A 437 36.23 4.64 -13.03
N VAL A 438 36.03 3.34 -13.22
CA VAL A 438 34.76 2.76 -13.70
C VAL A 438 33.63 3.01 -12.72
N SER A 439 32.52 3.58 -13.18
CA SER A 439 31.32 3.72 -12.36
C SER A 439 30.49 2.44 -12.33
N GLU A 440 29.64 2.30 -11.31
CA GLU A 440 28.68 1.19 -11.22
C GLU A 440 27.74 1.16 -12.44
N GLN A 441 27.47 2.32 -13.06
CA GLN A 441 26.64 2.38 -14.28
C GLN A 441 27.32 1.76 -15.49
N GLN A 442 28.62 1.98 -15.64
CA GLN A 442 29.38 1.41 -16.73
C GLN A 442 29.49 -0.11 -16.56
N VAL A 443 29.74 -0.58 -15.34
CA VAL A 443 29.68 -2.01 -15.00
C VAL A 443 28.29 -2.58 -15.31
N TYR A 444 27.23 -1.90 -14.88
CA TYR A 444 25.86 -2.36 -15.16
C TYR A 444 25.59 -2.51 -16.67
N ARG A 445 26.00 -1.53 -17.49
CA ARG A 445 25.82 -1.55 -18.95
C ARG A 445 26.58 -2.70 -19.61
N GLU A 446 27.79 -3.00 -19.13
CA GLU A 446 28.59 -4.12 -19.63
C GLU A 446 27.85 -5.45 -19.52
N PHE A 447 27.20 -5.71 -18.39
CA PHE A 447 26.46 -6.95 -18.17
C PHE A 447 25.03 -6.91 -18.70
N GLN A 448 24.49 -5.75 -19.09
CA GLN A 448 23.08 -5.55 -19.41
C GLN A 448 22.57 -6.47 -20.54
N ASN A 449 23.41 -6.78 -21.51
CA ASN A 449 23.08 -7.66 -22.64
C ASN A 449 22.96 -9.12 -22.22
N LEU A 450 23.69 -9.52 -21.18
CA LEU A 450 23.71 -10.90 -20.70
C LEU A 450 22.65 -11.10 -19.62
N CYS A 451 22.65 -10.25 -18.59
CA CYS A 451 21.77 -10.39 -17.44
C CYS A 451 21.51 -9.05 -16.74
N LYS A 452 20.42 -8.99 -15.97
CA LYS A 452 20.15 -7.86 -15.06
C LYS A 452 20.81 -8.12 -13.71
N PHE A 453 21.84 -7.33 -13.39
CA PHE A 453 22.49 -7.32 -12.07
C PHE A 453 22.24 -6.00 -11.35
N ASP A 454 22.14 -6.07 -10.03
CA ASP A 454 22.41 -4.91 -9.18
C ASP A 454 23.90 -4.88 -8.86
N VAL A 455 24.49 -3.68 -8.97
CA VAL A 455 25.93 -3.44 -8.84
C VAL A 455 26.17 -2.55 -7.63
N ARG A 456 27.02 -3.00 -6.71
CA ARG A 456 27.45 -2.22 -5.55
C ARG A 456 28.97 -2.15 -5.50
N ARG A 457 29.55 -0.95 -5.48
CA ARG A 457 31.00 -0.79 -5.36
C ARG A 457 31.48 -1.26 -3.98
N LEU A 458 32.55 -2.04 -3.98
CA LEU A 458 33.22 -2.53 -2.76
C LEU A 458 34.52 -1.77 -2.50
N THR A 459 35.34 -1.58 -3.54
CA THR A 459 36.58 -0.80 -3.51
C THR A 459 36.72 -0.01 -4.82
N GLN A 460 37.80 0.76 -5.01
CA GLN A 460 38.02 1.51 -6.25
C GLN A 460 38.05 0.62 -7.51
N SER A 461 38.43 -0.65 -7.38
CA SER A 461 38.58 -1.60 -8.49
C SER A 461 37.71 -2.85 -8.36
N GLN A 462 36.85 -2.94 -7.33
CA GLN A 462 36.01 -4.11 -7.09
C GLN A 462 34.54 -3.75 -6.91
N PHE A 463 33.68 -4.59 -7.48
CA PHE A 463 32.24 -4.43 -7.45
C PHE A 463 31.58 -5.75 -7.07
N LEU A 464 30.49 -5.66 -6.31
CA LEU A 464 29.59 -6.78 -6.03
C LEU A 464 28.48 -6.78 -7.07
N LEU A 465 28.19 -7.97 -7.61
CA LEU A 465 27.12 -8.20 -8.56
C LEU A 465 26.12 -9.19 -7.94
N LEU A 466 24.84 -8.83 -7.95
CA LEU A 466 23.77 -9.70 -7.49
C LEU A 466 22.63 -9.75 -8.50
N THR A 467 22.09 -10.94 -8.76
CA THR A 467 20.98 -11.18 -9.70
C THR A 467 19.91 -12.03 -9.04
N ASN A 468 18.71 -12.03 -9.61
CA ASN A 468 17.58 -12.85 -9.17
C ASN A 468 17.60 -14.28 -9.74
N ARG A 469 18.45 -14.56 -10.73
CA ARG A 469 18.41 -15.83 -11.48
C ARG A 469 19.72 -16.60 -11.33
N PHE A 470 19.63 -17.84 -10.89
CA PHE A 470 20.78 -18.75 -10.82
C PHE A 470 21.38 -19.04 -12.20
N LYS A 471 20.57 -19.02 -13.27
CA LYS A 471 21.07 -19.18 -14.64
C LYS A 471 21.99 -18.03 -15.03
N ASP A 472 21.60 -16.81 -14.70
CA ASP A 472 22.34 -15.58 -15.00
C ASP A 472 23.71 -15.59 -14.30
N ALA A 473 23.72 -15.86 -12.98
CA ALA A 473 24.96 -15.96 -12.22
C ALA A 473 25.93 -17.03 -12.78
N ARG A 474 25.41 -18.20 -13.16
CA ARG A 474 26.20 -19.29 -13.77
C ARG A 474 26.73 -18.91 -15.15
N SER A 475 25.93 -18.21 -15.96
CA SER A 475 26.30 -17.83 -17.32
C SER A 475 27.46 -16.82 -17.29
N VAL A 476 27.38 -15.79 -16.45
CA VAL A 476 28.45 -14.80 -16.31
C VAL A 476 29.75 -15.41 -15.78
N LEU A 477 29.67 -16.31 -14.80
CA LEU A 477 30.86 -17.02 -14.29
C LEU A 477 31.55 -17.86 -15.37
N LYS A 478 30.80 -18.41 -16.33
CA LYS A 478 31.35 -19.18 -17.44
C LYS A 478 31.99 -18.28 -18.48
N GLU A 479 31.30 -17.22 -18.89
CA GLU A 479 31.72 -16.32 -19.97
C GLU A 479 32.93 -15.45 -19.57
N TYR A 480 32.97 -14.96 -18.33
CA TYR A 480 34.05 -14.08 -17.85
C TYR A 480 35.21 -14.83 -17.17
N ARG A 481 35.28 -16.17 -17.28
CA ARG A 481 36.33 -16.97 -16.62
C ARG A 481 37.74 -16.64 -17.12
N GLY A 482 37.87 -16.29 -18.40
CA GLY A 482 39.12 -15.96 -19.08
C GLY A 482 39.21 -14.53 -19.61
N HIS A 483 38.31 -13.63 -19.18
CA HIS A 483 38.24 -12.30 -19.75
C HIS A 483 39.46 -11.45 -19.37
N PRO A 484 40.10 -10.74 -20.33
CA PRO A 484 41.43 -10.15 -20.12
C PRO A 484 41.43 -8.95 -19.14
N THR A 485 40.31 -8.23 -19.03
CA THR A 485 40.22 -6.97 -18.26
C THR A 485 39.34 -7.07 -17.00
N LEU A 486 38.41 -8.03 -16.99
CA LEU A 486 37.36 -8.18 -15.99
C LEU A 486 37.43 -9.60 -15.43
N ARG A 487 37.59 -9.73 -14.11
CA ARG A 487 37.60 -11.05 -13.47
C ARG A 487 36.40 -11.17 -12.56
N VAL A 488 35.51 -12.11 -12.87
CA VAL A 488 34.33 -12.41 -12.05
C VAL A 488 34.56 -13.71 -11.26
N SER A 489 34.22 -13.69 -9.97
CA SER A 489 34.26 -14.88 -9.11
C SER A 489 33.19 -14.83 -8.02
N LEU A 490 33.03 -15.91 -7.24
CA LEU A 490 32.13 -15.93 -6.10
C LEU A 490 32.66 -15.04 -4.98
N TYR A 491 31.81 -14.18 -4.42
CA TYR A 491 32.17 -13.40 -3.23
C TYR A 491 32.26 -14.31 -2.00
N ARG A 492 33.35 -14.17 -1.23
CA ARG A 492 33.57 -14.86 0.04
C ARG A 492 33.95 -13.82 1.08
N TYR A 493 33.13 -13.68 2.10
CA TYR A 493 33.29 -12.63 3.12
C TYR A 493 34.69 -12.61 3.73
N TRP A 494 35.18 -13.76 4.21
CA TRP A 494 36.50 -13.90 4.83
C TRP A 494 37.70 -13.55 3.93
N ARG A 495 37.55 -13.67 2.61
CA ARG A 495 38.65 -13.43 1.66
C ARG A 495 38.60 -12.05 1.02
N HIS A 496 37.41 -11.49 0.89
CA HIS A 496 37.17 -10.30 0.07
C HIS A 496 36.72 -9.08 0.89
N SER A 497 36.30 -9.26 2.15
CA SER A 497 35.95 -8.14 3.02
C SER A 497 37.20 -7.30 3.32
N PRO A 498 37.19 -5.98 3.05
CA PRO A 498 38.32 -5.10 3.36
C PRO A 498 38.68 -5.12 4.85
N ASN A 499 37.67 -5.17 5.73
CA ASN A 499 37.86 -5.16 7.18
C ASN A 499 38.56 -6.44 7.67
N ILE A 500 38.16 -7.60 7.11
CA ILE A 500 38.77 -8.88 7.48
C ILE A 500 40.18 -8.97 6.90
N ASN A 501 40.38 -8.56 5.65
CA ASN A 501 41.72 -8.56 5.06
C ASN A 501 42.67 -7.65 5.84
N CYS A 502 42.20 -6.48 6.27
CA CYS A 502 42.96 -5.60 7.16
C CYS A 502 43.28 -6.30 8.49
N LEU A 503 42.28 -6.89 9.14
CA LEU A 503 42.47 -7.63 10.40
C LEU A 503 43.47 -8.79 10.24
N LEU A 504 43.33 -9.61 9.20
CA LEU A 504 44.23 -10.73 8.92
C LEU A 504 45.65 -10.25 8.61
N GLN A 505 45.81 -9.14 7.90
CA GLN A 505 47.11 -8.51 7.66
C GLN A 505 47.74 -8.02 8.97
N VAL A 506 46.98 -7.33 9.81
CA VAL A 506 47.44 -6.87 11.13
C VAL A 506 47.82 -8.07 12.01
N CYS A 507 46.97 -9.09 12.10
CA CYS A 507 47.26 -10.32 12.83
C CYS A 507 48.52 -11.01 12.28
N GLY A 508 48.67 -11.08 10.96
CA GLY A 508 49.86 -11.66 10.32
C GLY A 508 51.14 -10.89 10.64
N VAL A 509 51.09 -9.55 10.66
CA VAL A 509 52.22 -8.71 11.06
C VAL A 509 52.55 -8.94 12.54
N VAL A 510 51.56 -8.94 13.43
CA VAL A 510 51.74 -9.17 14.87
C VAL A 510 52.34 -10.54 15.15
N THR A 511 51.83 -11.60 14.52
CA THR A 511 52.36 -12.96 14.72
C THR A 511 53.78 -13.11 14.17
N THR A 512 54.08 -12.47 13.03
CA THR A 512 55.44 -12.46 12.48
C THR A 512 56.41 -11.76 13.42
N TRP A 513 56.04 -10.60 13.98
CA TRP A 513 56.88 -9.89 14.95
C TRP A 513 57.01 -10.63 16.27
N ALA A 514 55.95 -11.28 16.76
CA ALA A 514 56.01 -12.12 17.95
C ALA A 514 56.94 -13.33 17.75
N LEU A 515 56.91 -13.96 16.56
CA LEU A 515 57.83 -15.05 16.20
C LEU A 515 59.29 -14.57 16.15
N VAL A 516 59.53 -13.41 15.53
CA VAL A 516 60.87 -12.80 15.47
C VAL A 516 61.38 -12.47 16.88
N ALA A 517 60.55 -11.87 17.73
CA ALA A 517 60.91 -11.57 19.13
C ALA A 517 61.19 -12.86 19.92
N PHE A 518 60.40 -13.92 19.72
CA PHE A 518 60.63 -15.22 20.36
C PHE A 518 61.94 -15.88 19.90
N LEU A 519 62.29 -15.77 18.62
CA LEU A 519 63.53 -16.34 18.07
C LEU A 519 64.77 -15.54 18.51
N LEU A 520 64.68 -14.21 18.57
CA LEU A 520 65.77 -13.32 18.98
C LEU A 520 65.93 -13.21 20.50
N GLY A 521 64.87 -13.49 21.27
CA GLY A 521 64.85 -13.41 22.73
C GLY A 521 65.27 -14.71 23.45
N ARG A 522 65.67 -15.75 22.72
CA ARG A 522 66.25 -16.96 23.35
C ARG A 522 67.66 -16.64 23.85
N PRO A 523 67.97 -16.86 25.14
CA PRO A 523 69.35 -16.76 25.60
C PRO A 523 70.18 -17.81 24.87
N HIS A 524 71.31 -17.39 24.28
CA HIS A 524 72.29 -18.32 23.72
C HIS A 524 72.79 -19.25 24.84
N PRO A 525 72.92 -20.57 24.58
CA PRO A 525 73.40 -21.53 25.57
C PRO A 525 74.83 -21.26 26.02
#